data_AF-A0A6L3N8C8-F1
#
_entry.id   AF-A0A6L3N8C8-F1
#
_cell.length_a   1.000
_cell.length_b   1.000
_cell.length_c   1.000
_cell.angle_alpha   90.00
_cell.angle_beta   90.00
_cell.angle_gamma   90.00
#
_symmetry.space_group_name_H-M   'P 1'
#
loop_
_entity.id
_entity.type
_entity.pdbx_description
1 polymer ?
#
loop_
_entity_poly.entity_id
_entity_poly.type
_entity_poly.pdbx_seq_one_letter_code
_entity_poly.pdbx_strand_id
1 'polypeptide(L)'
;RAGVAPVYVIGTEVPTPGGEVAGDTGGDTGSDAIARIAVTRSDSIAATLDAHRSAFTAAGLDDAWTRVVAIVAQPGVDFDDRHVLDYDSAKAASLGASILRTPGLVFEAHSTDYQTEGALAALVRDHFAVLKVGPALTFALREALFALTFIEDALIDDAAQRSRLRDVVDAAMRAQPEHWAPYYRGDEAAQRLARQFSYSDRIRYYWLQPAVAAAVEQLFDNLARQPVPETLVAQWLPDVYAACRAGGLAREPRAWVRHRIRDVIAHYARACGMQRPA
;
A
#
# COMPACT_ATOMS: atom_id res chain seq x y z
N ARG A 1 20.56 26.79 -12.23
CA ARG A 1 19.14 26.66 -12.62
C ARG A 1 18.33 26.83 -11.34
N ALA A 2 17.48 27.85 -11.25
CA ALA A 2 16.52 27.91 -10.14
C ALA A 2 15.63 26.66 -10.27
N GLY A 3 15.51 25.86 -9.20
CA GLY A 3 14.65 24.68 -9.19
C GLY A 3 13.18 25.07 -9.29
N VAL A 4 12.31 24.11 -9.60
CA VAL A 4 10.85 24.29 -9.52
C VAL A 4 10.50 24.56 -8.05
N ALA A 5 9.69 25.60 -7.79
CA ALA A 5 9.27 25.95 -6.44
C ALA A 5 8.42 24.81 -5.82
N PRO A 6 8.51 24.57 -4.50
CA PRO A 6 7.75 23.51 -3.85
C PRO A 6 6.25 23.81 -3.85
N VAL A 7 5.45 22.75 -4.00
CA VAL A 7 4.00 22.75 -3.76
C VAL A 7 3.70 22.14 -2.39
N TYR A 8 2.53 22.46 -1.84
CA TYR A 8 2.13 22.05 -0.50
C TYR A 8 0.83 21.26 -0.50
N VAL A 9 0.75 20.27 0.37
CA VAL A 9 -0.47 19.58 0.77
C VAL A 9 -0.71 19.89 2.25
N ILE A 10 -1.94 20.22 2.60
CA ILE A 10 -2.34 20.58 3.98
C ILE A 10 -3.40 19.61 4.51
N GLY A 11 -3.71 19.71 5.80
CA GLY A 11 -4.71 18.87 6.44
C GLY A 11 -4.18 17.51 6.88
N THR A 12 -5.09 16.73 7.43
CA THR A 12 -4.84 15.38 7.93
C THR A 12 -6.12 14.59 7.80
N GLU A 13 -5.97 13.32 7.50
CA GLU A 13 -6.93 12.27 7.72
C GLU A 13 -7.10 12.04 9.24
N VAL A 14 -8.33 11.78 9.65
CA VAL A 14 -8.66 11.36 11.02
C VAL A 14 -9.62 10.18 10.90
N PRO A 15 -9.30 9.01 11.45
CA PRO A 15 -8.09 8.66 12.20
C PRO A 15 -6.82 8.54 11.32
N THR A 16 -5.65 8.44 11.97
CA THR A 16 -4.35 8.25 11.32
C THR A 16 -4.35 6.97 10.45
N PRO A 17 -3.77 6.99 9.23
CA PRO A 17 -3.90 5.91 8.27
C PRO A 17 -2.87 4.81 8.49
N GLY A 18 -3.12 3.66 7.88
CA GLY A 18 -2.19 2.51 7.88
C GLY A 18 -2.63 1.34 8.76
N GLY A 19 -3.94 1.11 8.86
CA GLY A 19 -4.55 0.11 9.73
C GLY A 19 -4.74 0.68 11.12
N GLU A 20 -6.00 0.85 11.54
CA GLU A 20 -6.31 1.32 12.88
C GLU A 20 -5.60 0.45 13.92
N VAL A 21 -4.88 1.12 14.83
CA VAL A 21 -4.52 0.50 16.10
C VAL A 21 -5.85 0.40 16.85
N ALA A 22 -6.36 -0.81 17.06
CA ALA A 22 -7.54 -1.01 17.89
C ALA A 22 -7.32 -0.24 19.20
N GLY A 23 -8.05 0.87 19.36
CA GLY A 23 -7.93 1.73 20.54
C GLY A 23 -8.31 0.95 21.78
N ASP A 24 -7.77 1.36 22.92
CA ASP A 24 -7.96 0.80 24.28
C ASP A 24 -9.43 0.74 24.78
N THR A 25 -10.43 0.94 23.93
CA THR A 25 -11.83 0.65 24.25
C THR A 25 -12.06 -0.85 24.10
N GLY A 26 -11.91 -1.56 25.22
CA GLY A 26 -12.11 -3.00 25.29
C GLY A 26 -13.36 -3.47 24.57
N GLY A 27 -13.17 -4.46 23.68
CA GLY A 27 -14.25 -5.29 23.12
C GLY A 27 -14.33 -5.32 21.60
N ASP A 28 -13.86 -4.30 20.88
CA ASP A 28 -14.07 -4.25 19.42
C ASP A 28 -13.01 -5.04 18.66
N THR A 29 -13.48 -6.02 17.89
CA THR A 29 -12.68 -6.72 16.88
C THR A 29 -12.42 -5.76 15.71
N GLY A 30 -11.22 -5.79 15.09
CA GLY A 30 -10.78 -4.81 14.08
C GLY A 30 -11.79 -4.52 12.95
N SER A 31 -12.63 -5.50 12.60
CA SER A 31 -13.71 -5.38 11.62
C SER A 31 -14.78 -4.32 11.97
N ASP A 32 -15.08 -4.10 13.27
CA ASP A 32 -16.10 -3.14 13.68
C ASP A 32 -15.59 -1.70 13.69
N ALA A 33 -14.26 -1.53 13.78
CA ALA A 33 -13.61 -0.23 13.84
C ALA A 33 -13.44 0.36 12.42
N ILE A 34 -12.94 -0.45 11.48
CA ILE A 34 -12.85 -0.06 10.06
C ILE A 34 -14.22 0.31 9.46
N ALA A 35 -15.30 -0.38 9.87
CA ALA A 35 -16.66 -0.09 9.41
C ALA A 35 -17.20 1.28 9.88
N ARG A 36 -16.58 1.91 10.89
CA ARG A 36 -16.98 3.21 11.44
C ARG A 36 -16.23 4.40 10.83
N ILE A 37 -15.30 4.15 9.90
CA ILE A 37 -14.57 5.21 9.22
C ILE A 37 -15.55 6.14 8.51
N ALA A 38 -15.57 7.38 8.98
CA ALA A 38 -16.49 8.40 8.51
C ALA A 38 -15.83 9.24 7.42
N VAL A 39 -16.58 9.49 6.35
CA VAL A 39 -16.20 10.45 5.31
C VAL A 39 -16.02 11.83 5.95
N THR A 40 -14.93 12.52 5.63
CA THR A 40 -14.69 13.89 6.11
C THR A 40 -15.87 14.79 5.71
N ARG A 41 -16.36 15.58 6.66
CA ARG A 41 -17.46 16.49 6.40
C ARG A 41 -16.99 17.71 5.60
N SER A 42 -17.81 18.16 4.67
CA SER A 42 -17.51 19.29 3.79
C SER A 42 -17.32 20.63 4.51
N ASP A 43 -17.90 20.81 5.70
CA ASP A 43 -17.71 21.98 6.56
C ASP A 43 -16.31 21.99 7.21
N SER A 44 -15.78 20.82 7.56
CA SER A 44 -14.41 20.67 8.06
C SER A 44 -13.37 21.10 7.03
N ILE A 45 -13.59 20.80 5.74
CA ILE A 45 -12.70 21.25 4.65
C ILE A 45 -12.58 22.77 4.59
N ALA A 46 -13.72 23.47 4.66
CA ALA A 46 -13.74 24.93 4.64
C ALA A 46 -13.00 25.52 5.86
N ALA A 47 -13.30 25.00 7.06
CA ALA A 47 -12.65 25.45 8.29
C ALA A 47 -11.13 25.21 8.27
N THR A 48 -10.68 24.07 7.76
CA THR A 48 -9.25 23.76 7.63
C THR A 48 -8.55 24.71 6.66
N LEU A 49 -9.17 25.01 5.52
CA LEU A 49 -8.63 25.95 4.54
C LEU A 49 -8.50 27.36 5.12
N ASP A 50 -9.55 27.85 5.80
CA ASP A 50 -9.54 29.18 6.42
C ASP A 50 -8.46 29.29 7.50
N ALA A 51 -8.36 28.27 8.38
CA ALA A 51 -7.34 28.24 9.42
C ALA A 51 -5.92 28.26 8.85
N HIS A 52 -5.63 27.46 7.82
CA HIS A 52 -4.31 27.45 7.18
C HIS A 52 -4.03 28.77 6.46
N ARG A 53 -5.02 29.32 5.74
CA ARG A 53 -4.86 30.61 5.06
C ARG A 53 -4.51 31.72 6.04
N SER A 54 -5.23 31.82 7.15
CA SER A 54 -4.94 32.80 8.20
C SER A 54 -3.54 32.61 8.79
N ALA A 55 -3.11 31.36 9.04
CA ALA A 55 -1.78 31.08 9.55
C ALA A 55 -0.66 31.45 8.55
N PHE A 56 -0.84 31.14 7.26
CA PHE A 56 0.11 31.49 6.21
C PHE A 56 0.25 33.00 6.06
N THR A 57 -0.86 33.74 6.00
CA THR A 57 -0.83 35.21 5.92
C THR A 57 -0.20 35.83 7.17
N ALA A 58 -0.52 35.33 8.38
CA ALA A 58 0.11 35.80 9.62
C ALA A 58 1.64 35.59 9.64
N ALA A 59 2.13 34.57 8.94
CA ALA A 59 3.56 34.30 8.78
C ALA A 59 4.19 35.02 7.56
N GLY A 60 3.43 35.82 6.80
CA GLY A 60 3.91 36.48 5.58
C GLY A 60 4.20 35.53 4.42
N LEU A 61 3.54 34.36 4.39
CA LEU A 61 3.75 33.27 3.43
C LEU A 61 2.70 33.26 2.30
N ASP A 62 2.17 34.42 1.91
CA ASP A 62 1.09 34.51 0.90
C ASP A 62 1.50 33.90 -0.46
N ASP A 63 2.77 34.05 -0.86
CA ASP A 63 3.30 33.42 -2.05
C ASP A 63 3.27 31.87 -1.95
N ALA A 64 3.63 31.30 -0.80
CA ALA A 64 3.57 29.85 -0.57
C ALA A 64 2.12 29.33 -0.54
N TRP A 65 1.19 30.13 -0.03
CA TRP A 65 -0.24 29.80 -0.03
C TRP A 65 -0.78 29.57 -1.45
N THR A 66 -0.30 30.34 -2.44
CA THR A 66 -0.69 30.12 -3.85
C THR A 66 -0.24 28.78 -4.43
N ARG A 67 0.67 28.07 -3.75
CA ARG A 67 1.19 26.75 -4.13
C ARG A 67 0.63 25.60 -3.28
N VAL A 68 -0.39 25.85 -2.47
CA VAL A 68 -1.17 24.78 -1.84
C VAL A 68 -2.04 24.14 -2.92
N VAL A 69 -1.76 22.88 -3.26
CA VAL A 69 -2.39 22.18 -4.41
C VAL A 69 -3.35 21.08 -3.97
N ALA A 70 -3.24 20.60 -2.74
CA ALA A 70 -4.17 19.61 -2.22
C ALA A 70 -4.45 19.78 -0.72
N ILE A 71 -5.58 19.23 -0.30
CA ILE A 71 -5.95 19.03 1.10
C ILE A 71 -6.22 17.55 1.34
N VAL A 72 -5.69 17.01 2.43
CA VAL A 72 -5.97 15.63 2.82
C VAL A 72 -7.38 15.52 3.37
N ALA A 73 -8.13 14.51 2.93
CA ALA A 73 -9.45 14.18 3.44
C ALA A 73 -9.65 12.65 3.45
N GLN A 74 -10.53 12.17 4.34
CA GLN A 74 -10.93 10.77 4.42
C GLN A 74 -12.15 10.53 3.50
N PRO A 75 -12.01 9.87 2.34
CA PRO A 75 -13.10 9.56 1.41
C PRO A 75 -13.99 8.39 1.84
N GLY A 76 -13.70 7.73 2.96
CA GLY A 76 -14.34 6.48 3.36
C GLY A 76 -13.64 5.26 2.76
N VAL A 77 -12.29 5.29 2.68
CA VAL A 77 -11.46 4.14 2.30
C VAL A 77 -10.46 3.85 3.40
N ASP A 78 -10.23 2.58 3.66
CA ASP A 78 -9.14 2.11 4.52
C ASP A 78 -8.96 0.60 4.39
N PHE A 79 -8.03 0.03 5.17
CA PHE A 79 -7.86 -1.40 5.34
C PHE A 79 -7.30 -1.71 6.74
N ASP A 80 -7.66 -2.86 7.30
CA ASP A 80 -7.13 -3.35 8.58
C ASP A 80 -6.21 -4.57 8.35
N ASP A 81 -6.13 -5.51 9.29
CA ASP A 81 -5.34 -6.71 9.10
C ASP A 81 -5.95 -7.73 8.12
N ARG A 82 -7.27 -7.68 7.86
CA ARG A 82 -8.06 -8.72 7.16
C ARG A 82 -9.13 -8.18 6.20
N HIS A 83 -9.46 -6.90 6.25
CA HIS A 83 -10.56 -6.27 5.52
C HIS A 83 -10.08 -5.02 4.80
N VAL A 84 -10.73 -4.75 3.68
CA VAL A 84 -10.62 -3.52 2.90
C VAL A 84 -11.98 -2.85 2.94
N LEU A 85 -12.02 -1.57 3.32
CA LEU A 85 -13.20 -0.74 3.20
C LEU A 85 -13.19 -0.11 1.80
N ASP A 86 -14.02 -0.65 0.92
CA ASP A 86 -14.12 -0.17 -0.46
C ASP A 86 -14.74 1.23 -0.54
N TYR A 87 -14.23 2.01 -1.50
CA TYR A 87 -14.74 3.34 -1.78
C TYR A 87 -16.21 3.33 -2.23
N ASP A 88 -17.00 4.18 -1.59
CA ASP A 88 -18.40 4.45 -1.95
C ASP A 88 -18.57 5.92 -2.36
N SER A 89 -18.60 6.14 -3.67
CA SER A 89 -18.77 7.45 -4.30
C SER A 89 -20.03 8.17 -3.80
N ALA A 90 -21.13 7.45 -3.55
CA ALA A 90 -22.38 8.08 -3.10
C ALA A 90 -22.23 8.66 -1.68
N LYS A 91 -21.50 7.98 -0.78
CA LYS A 91 -21.21 8.50 0.55
C LYS A 91 -20.28 9.71 0.52
N ALA A 92 -19.36 9.76 -0.45
CA ALA A 92 -18.39 10.85 -0.60
C ALA A 92 -18.88 12.04 -1.45
N ALA A 93 -20.07 11.98 -2.04
CA ALA A 93 -20.56 12.97 -3.00
C ALA A 93 -20.54 14.42 -2.47
N SER A 94 -20.99 14.65 -1.23
CA SER A 94 -20.97 15.99 -0.62
C SER A 94 -19.55 16.51 -0.39
N LEU A 95 -18.61 15.62 -0.05
CA LEU A 95 -17.20 15.95 0.13
C LEU A 95 -16.56 16.28 -1.22
N GLY A 96 -16.74 15.42 -2.23
CA GLY A 96 -16.26 15.65 -3.59
C GLY A 96 -16.76 16.99 -4.15
N ALA A 97 -18.05 17.29 -4.06
CA ALA A 97 -18.61 18.56 -4.52
C ALA A 97 -18.04 19.79 -3.78
N SER A 98 -17.52 19.62 -2.56
CA SER A 98 -17.04 20.73 -1.74
C SER A 98 -15.78 21.39 -2.26
N ILE A 99 -14.90 20.61 -2.89
CA ILE A 99 -13.60 21.08 -3.40
C ILE A 99 -13.73 22.02 -4.59
N LEU A 100 -14.84 21.90 -5.34
CA LEU A 100 -15.15 22.73 -6.50
C LEU A 100 -15.32 24.22 -6.15
N ARG A 101 -15.52 24.54 -4.87
CA ARG A 101 -15.56 25.94 -4.39
C ARG A 101 -14.17 26.59 -4.33
N THR A 102 -13.10 25.81 -4.42
CA THR A 102 -11.72 26.28 -4.33
C THR A 102 -10.96 25.89 -5.60
N PRO A 103 -10.99 26.73 -6.65
CA PRO A 103 -10.33 26.41 -7.93
C PRO A 103 -8.83 26.13 -7.75
N GLY A 104 -8.35 25.08 -8.43
CA GLY A 104 -6.93 24.68 -8.41
C GLY A 104 -6.54 23.77 -7.24
N LEU A 105 -7.47 23.46 -6.32
CA LEU A 105 -7.26 22.53 -5.22
C LEU A 105 -7.88 21.17 -5.54
N VAL A 106 -7.22 20.09 -5.15
CA VAL A 106 -7.74 18.70 -5.21
C VAL A 106 -7.68 18.04 -3.83
N PHE A 107 -8.29 16.86 -3.67
CA PHE A 107 -8.07 16.04 -2.50
C PHE A 107 -6.85 15.13 -2.68
N GLU A 108 -6.14 14.94 -1.57
CA GLU A 108 -5.21 13.83 -1.37
C GLU A 108 -5.88 12.77 -0.48
N ALA A 109 -5.88 11.52 -0.94
CA ALA A 109 -6.41 10.37 -0.20
C ALA A 109 -5.28 9.45 0.26
N HIS A 110 -5.31 9.10 1.55
CA HIS A 110 -4.43 8.11 2.16
C HIS A 110 -5.12 6.74 2.24
N SER A 111 -4.37 5.69 2.60
CA SER A 111 -4.89 4.32 2.70
C SER A 111 -5.67 3.82 1.47
N THR A 112 -5.31 4.27 0.28
CA THR A 112 -6.01 3.85 -0.95
C THR A 112 -5.60 2.46 -1.44
N ASP A 113 -4.73 1.78 -0.70
CA ASP A 113 -4.25 0.43 -0.96
C ASP A 113 -5.42 -0.56 -1.10
N TYR A 114 -5.19 -1.60 -1.92
CA TYR A 114 -6.10 -2.73 -2.15
C TYR A 114 -7.46 -2.41 -2.80
N GLN A 115 -7.80 -1.14 -3.00
CA GLN A 115 -8.99 -0.73 -3.75
C GLN A 115 -8.98 -1.32 -5.17
N THR A 116 -10.17 -1.65 -5.66
CA THR A 116 -10.33 -2.07 -7.06
C THR A 116 -9.96 -0.93 -8.02
N GLU A 117 -9.54 -1.25 -9.24
CA GLU A 117 -9.25 -0.22 -10.25
C GLU A 117 -10.45 0.71 -10.52
N GLY A 118 -11.68 0.17 -10.48
CA GLY A 118 -12.89 0.96 -10.60
C GLY A 118 -13.11 1.93 -9.44
N ALA A 119 -12.81 1.51 -8.20
CA ALA A 119 -12.85 2.36 -7.01
C ALA A 119 -11.79 3.48 -7.07
N LEU A 120 -10.56 3.15 -7.48
CA LEU A 120 -9.49 4.13 -7.71
C LEU A 120 -9.90 5.16 -8.78
N ALA A 121 -10.50 4.72 -9.89
CA ALA A 121 -10.98 5.62 -10.93
C ALA A 121 -12.17 6.49 -10.45
N ALA A 122 -13.03 5.96 -9.58
CA ALA A 122 -14.08 6.73 -8.93
C ALA A 122 -13.52 7.80 -7.98
N LEU A 123 -12.51 7.47 -7.16
CA LEU A 123 -11.79 8.45 -6.33
C LEU A 123 -11.27 9.63 -7.17
N VAL A 124 -10.60 9.35 -8.30
CA VAL A 124 -10.09 10.39 -9.20
C VAL A 124 -11.23 11.26 -9.77
N ARG A 125 -12.33 10.64 -10.23
CA ARG A 125 -13.50 11.37 -10.74
C ARG A 125 -14.11 12.28 -9.68
N ASP A 126 -14.10 11.85 -8.43
CA ASP A 126 -14.66 12.56 -7.28
C ASP A 126 -13.62 13.50 -6.61
N HIS A 127 -12.58 13.88 -7.38
CA HIS A 127 -11.55 14.87 -7.07
C HIS A 127 -10.49 14.48 -6.04
N PHE A 128 -10.41 13.21 -5.67
CA PHE A 128 -9.24 12.62 -5.00
C PHE A 128 -8.17 12.31 -6.05
N ALA A 129 -7.47 13.36 -6.49
CA ALA A 129 -6.52 13.29 -7.60
C ALA A 129 -5.10 12.89 -7.17
N VAL A 130 -4.80 12.93 -5.86
CA VAL A 130 -3.55 12.39 -5.31
C VAL A 130 -3.89 11.15 -4.47
N LEU A 131 -3.56 9.97 -5.00
CA LEU A 131 -3.82 8.69 -4.35
C LEU A 131 -2.52 8.14 -3.76
N LYS A 132 -2.42 8.03 -2.43
CA LYS A 132 -1.26 7.42 -1.78
C LYS A 132 -1.42 5.91 -1.66
N VAL A 133 -0.39 5.20 -2.07
CA VAL A 133 -0.24 3.75 -1.97
C VAL A 133 1.10 3.42 -1.34
N GLY A 134 1.14 2.42 -0.47
CA GLY A 134 2.36 1.96 0.21
C GLY A 134 2.30 0.48 0.52
N PRO A 135 1.56 0.06 1.56
CA PRO A 135 1.39 -1.35 1.94
C PRO A 135 1.06 -2.30 0.78
N ALA A 136 0.20 -1.95 -0.17
CA ALA A 136 -0.10 -2.82 -1.31
C ALA A 136 1.13 -3.11 -2.20
N LEU A 137 2.09 -2.18 -2.28
CA LEU A 137 3.33 -2.39 -3.04
C LEU A 137 4.23 -3.41 -2.35
N THR A 138 4.43 -3.28 -1.04
CA THR A 138 5.27 -4.19 -0.26
C THR A 138 4.58 -5.53 0.04
N PHE A 139 3.25 -5.56 0.04
CA PHE A 139 2.45 -6.77 0.06
C PHE A 139 2.63 -7.56 -1.24
N ALA A 140 2.58 -6.91 -2.41
CA ALA A 140 2.85 -7.57 -3.70
C ALA A 140 4.30 -8.08 -3.80
N LEU A 141 5.27 -7.33 -3.26
CA LEU A 141 6.66 -7.80 -3.08
C LEU A 141 6.70 -9.08 -2.23
N ARG A 142 6.04 -9.07 -1.06
CA ARG A 142 5.99 -10.22 -0.15
C ARG A 142 5.38 -11.45 -0.83
N GLU A 143 4.23 -11.30 -1.49
CA GLU A 143 3.58 -12.40 -2.22
C GLU A 143 4.53 -13.03 -3.24
N ALA A 144 5.20 -12.20 -4.02
CA ALA A 144 6.14 -12.66 -5.03
C ALA A 144 7.33 -13.41 -4.40
N LEU A 145 7.94 -12.85 -3.34
CA LEU A 145 9.01 -13.51 -2.60
C LEU A 145 8.56 -14.83 -1.98
N PHE A 146 7.36 -14.89 -1.39
CA PHE A 146 6.84 -16.12 -0.79
C PHE A 146 6.54 -17.17 -1.85
N ALA A 147 5.98 -16.79 -3.00
CA ALA A 147 5.82 -17.69 -4.14
C ALA A 147 7.17 -18.26 -4.61
N LEU A 148 8.21 -17.40 -4.72
CA LEU A 148 9.56 -17.84 -5.06
C LEU A 148 10.14 -18.83 -4.04
N THR A 149 9.84 -18.70 -2.74
CA THR A 149 10.29 -19.68 -1.74
C THR A 149 9.67 -21.06 -1.94
N PHE A 150 8.42 -21.16 -2.40
CA PHE A 150 7.83 -22.46 -2.77
C PHE A 150 8.47 -23.06 -4.03
N ILE A 151 8.89 -22.22 -4.97
CA ILE A 151 9.67 -22.65 -6.14
C ILE A 151 11.05 -23.16 -5.70
N GLU A 152 11.73 -22.45 -4.80
CA GLU A 152 13.01 -22.85 -4.22
C GLU A 152 12.90 -24.21 -3.51
N ASP A 153 11.89 -24.38 -2.66
CA ASP A 153 11.63 -25.63 -1.92
C ASP A 153 11.44 -26.83 -2.85
N ALA A 154 10.84 -26.62 -4.02
CA ALA A 154 10.61 -27.67 -5.02
C ALA A 154 11.83 -27.99 -5.89
N LEU A 155 12.80 -27.07 -5.97
CA LEU A 155 13.99 -27.22 -6.82
C LEU A 155 15.25 -27.66 -6.07
N ILE A 156 15.30 -27.41 -4.75
CA ILE A 156 16.49 -27.65 -3.94
C ILE A 156 16.16 -28.68 -2.87
N ASP A 157 16.59 -29.93 -3.05
CA ASP A 157 16.32 -31.00 -2.08
C ASP A 157 16.99 -30.77 -0.73
N ASP A 158 18.22 -30.25 -0.73
CA ASP A 158 18.98 -29.98 0.48
C ASP A 158 18.46 -28.72 1.20
N ALA A 159 17.72 -28.93 2.29
CA ALA A 159 17.16 -27.87 3.11
C ALA A 159 18.22 -26.89 3.66
N ALA A 160 19.48 -27.32 3.82
CA ALA A 160 20.56 -26.45 4.28
C ALA A 160 21.00 -25.42 3.23
N GLN A 161 20.68 -25.64 1.96
CA GLN A 161 21.01 -24.72 0.86
C GLN A 161 19.92 -23.69 0.59
N ARG A 162 18.72 -23.88 1.12
CA ARG A 162 17.56 -22.99 0.89
C ARG A 162 17.69 -21.70 1.68
N SER A 163 17.14 -20.62 1.15
CA SER A 163 17.07 -19.32 1.83
C SER A 163 16.32 -19.37 3.17
N ARG A 164 15.31 -20.25 3.26
CA ARG A 164 14.35 -20.31 4.36
C ARG A 164 13.72 -18.95 4.69
N LEU A 165 13.55 -18.09 3.68
CA LEU A 165 13.17 -16.69 3.86
C LEU A 165 11.91 -16.52 4.73
N ARG A 166 10.89 -17.37 4.56
CA ARG A 166 9.66 -17.34 5.37
C ARG A 166 9.93 -17.55 6.87
N ASP A 167 10.82 -18.47 7.22
CA ASP A 167 11.20 -18.73 8.62
C ASP A 167 12.07 -17.59 9.16
N VAL A 168 13.02 -17.11 8.36
CA VAL A 168 13.95 -16.04 8.74
C VAL A 168 13.20 -14.75 9.05
N VAL A 169 12.23 -14.38 8.20
CA VAL A 169 11.43 -13.16 8.43
C VAL A 169 10.47 -13.32 9.61
N ASP A 170 9.82 -14.48 9.81
CA ASP A 170 8.99 -14.71 11.00
C ASP A 170 9.82 -14.66 12.29
N ALA A 171 11.02 -15.24 12.28
CA ALA A 171 11.94 -15.17 13.41
C ALA A 171 12.38 -13.72 13.72
N ALA A 172 12.69 -12.92 12.70
CA ALA A 172 13.02 -11.51 12.85
C ALA A 172 11.84 -10.72 13.43
N MET A 173 10.63 -10.96 12.92
CA MET A 173 9.41 -10.34 13.45
C MET A 173 9.15 -10.72 14.91
N ARG A 174 9.34 -11.98 15.31
CA ARG A 174 9.20 -12.41 16.71
C ARG A 174 10.27 -11.81 17.62
N ALA A 175 11.48 -11.60 17.11
CA ALA A 175 12.59 -11.01 17.87
C ALA A 175 12.41 -9.50 18.13
N GLN A 176 11.79 -8.79 17.19
CA GLN A 176 11.52 -7.34 17.28
C GLN A 176 10.02 -7.08 17.07
N PRO A 177 9.16 -7.32 18.07
CA PRO A 177 7.71 -7.27 17.90
C PRO A 177 7.13 -5.85 17.80
N GLU A 178 7.90 -4.80 18.07
CA GLU A 178 7.44 -3.40 18.16
C GLU A 178 6.72 -2.90 16.91
N HIS A 179 7.08 -3.40 15.72
CA HIS A 179 6.45 -2.95 14.48
C HIS A 179 5.12 -3.63 14.17
N TRP A 180 4.75 -4.73 14.86
CA TRP A 180 3.52 -5.48 14.55
C TRP A 180 2.64 -5.80 15.77
N ALA A 181 3.19 -5.96 16.97
CA ALA A 181 2.45 -6.38 18.16
C ALA A 181 1.28 -5.46 18.55
N PRO A 182 1.33 -4.13 18.34
CA PRO A 182 0.15 -3.28 18.55
C PRO A 182 -1.02 -3.58 17.60
N TYR A 183 -0.74 -4.16 16.43
CA TYR A 183 -1.69 -4.34 15.32
C TYR A 183 -2.27 -5.77 15.32
N TYR A 184 -1.45 -6.79 15.54
CA TYR A 184 -1.90 -8.18 15.41
C TYR A 184 -2.30 -8.77 16.77
N ARG A 185 -3.59 -9.09 16.92
CA ARG A 185 -4.18 -9.66 18.14
C ARG A 185 -4.54 -11.13 17.95
N GLY A 186 -4.91 -11.78 19.05
CA GLY A 186 -5.27 -13.20 19.09
C GLY A 186 -4.14 -14.08 19.61
N ASP A 187 -4.32 -15.40 19.47
CA ASP A 187 -3.34 -16.40 19.89
C ASP A 187 -2.11 -16.44 18.94
N GLU A 188 -1.11 -17.26 19.29
CA GLU A 188 0.12 -17.38 18.49
C GLU A 188 -0.15 -17.83 17.04
N ALA A 189 -1.19 -18.66 16.82
CA ALA A 189 -1.51 -19.12 15.47
C ALA A 189 -2.10 -17.97 14.62
N ALA A 190 -3.01 -17.19 15.19
CA ALA A 190 -3.57 -15.99 14.57
C ALA A 190 -2.49 -14.93 14.31
N GLN A 191 -1.60 -14.69 15.28
CA GLN A 191 -0.50 -13.75 15.11
C GLN A 191 0.49 -14.22 14.05
N ARG A 192 0.84 -15.51 14.02
CA ARG A 192 1.71 -16.07 12.96
C ARG A 192 1.10 -15.87 11.57
N LEU A 193 -0.21 -16.11 11.44
CA LEU A 193 -0.92 -15.87 10.19
C LEU A 193 -0.87 -14.37 9.80
N ALA A 194 -1.18 -13.47 10.74
CA ALA A 194 -1.18 -12.03 10.50
C ALA A 194 0.22 -11.49 10.13
N ARG A 195 1.29 -11.97 10.78
CA ARG A 195 2.68 -11.62 10.44
C ARG A 195 3.02 -11.90 8.98
N GLN A 196 2.44 -12.97 8.42
CA GLN A 196 2.73 -13.42 7.06
C GLN A 196 1.76 -12.89 6.01
N PHE A 197 0.49 -12.64 6.34
CA PHE A 197 -0.54 -12.46 5.32
C PHE A 197 -1.42 -11.21 5.49
N SER A 198 -1.30 -10.49 6.61
CA SER A 198 -2.13 -9.32 6.89
C SER A 198 -2.00 -8.20 5.83
N TYR A 199 -3.11 -7.52 5.54
CA TYR A 199 -3.14 -6.32 4.69
C TYR A 199 -2.44 -5.11 5.33
N SER A 200 -2.30 -5.07 6.66
CA SER A 200 -1.51 -4.04 7.33
C SER A 200 -0.02 -4.12 6.98
N ASP A 201 0.44 -5.24 6.40
CA ASP A 201 1.77 -5.46 5.83
C ASP A 201 2.94 -5.02 6.74
N ARG A 202 2.83 -5.31 8.04
CA ARG A 202 3.86 -4.90 9.02
C ARG A 202 5.21 -5.60 8.80
N ILE A 203 5.24 -6.67 8.02
CA ILE A 203 6.47 -7.33 7.54
C ILE A 203 7.38 -6.38 6.74
N ARG A 204 6.85 -5.29 6.16
CA ARG A 204 7.65 -4.31 5.39
C ARG A 204 8.80 -3.69 6.15
N TYR A 205 8.69 -3.59 7.48
CA TYR A 205 9.74 -3.01 8.34
C TYR A 205 10.94 -3.96 8.54
N TYR A 206 10.84 -5.20 8.09
CA TYR A 206 11.85 -6.24 8.33
C TYR A 206 12.71 -6.55 7.10
N TRP A 207 12.29 -6.17 5.89
CA TRP A 207 12.99 -6.52 4.65
C TRP A 207 14.45 -6.07 4.59
N LEU A 208 14.76 -4.93 5.20
CA LEU A 208 16.12 -4.37 5.22
C LEU A 208 16.95 -4.85 6.42
N GLN A 209 16.41 -5.69 7.30
CA GLN A 209 17.21 -6.27 8.37
C GLN A 209 18.26 -7.21 7.78
N PRO A 210 19.52 -7.18 8.27
CA PRO A 210 20.63 -7.90 7.62
C PRO A 210 20.35 -9.38 7.34
N ALA A 211 19.75 -10.11 8.29
CA ALA A 211 19.42 -11.52 8.13
C ALA A 211 18.34 -11.77 7.07
N VAL A 212 17.30 -10.92 7.02
CA VAL A 212 16.20 -11.03 6.06
C VAL A 212 16.69 -10.66 4.66
N ALA A 213 17.43 -9.55 4.53
CA ALA A 213 18.02 -9.13 3.27
C ALA A 213 18.97 -10.20 2.70
N ALA A 214 19.81 -10.81 3.55
CA ALA A 214 20.68 -11.91 3.13
C ALA A 214 19.89 -13.14 2.65
N ALA A 215 18.78 -13.48 3.33
CA ALA A 215 17.91 -14.58 2.89
C ALA A 215 17.22 -14.27 1.55
N VAL A 216 16.81 -13.02 1.30
CA VAL A 216 16.27 -12.60 -0.01
C VAL A 216 17.31 -12.75 -1.11
N GLU A 217 18.55 -12.32 -0.88
CA GLU A 217 19.62 -12.48 -1.88
C GLU A 217 19.96 -13.96 -2.11
N GLN A 218 20.03 -14.77 -1.05
CA GLN A 218 20.23 -16.22 -1.16
C GLN A 218 19.12 -16.88 -2.00
N LEU A 219 17.86 -16.49 -1.81
CA LEU A 219 16.73 -16.98 -2.59
C LEU A 219 16.93 -16.68 -4.09
N PHE A 220 17.28 -15.45 -4.43
CA PHE A 220 17.53 -15.07 -5.82
C PHE A 220 18.73 -15.79 -6.42
N ASP A 221 19.82 -15.92 -5.68
CA ASP A 221 21.03 -16.59 -6.14
C ASP A 221 20.79 -18.09 -6.36
N ASN A 222 20.02 -18.74 -5.48
CA ASN A 222 19.61 -20.12 -5.63
C ASN A 222 18.79 -20.35 -6.90
N LEU A 223 17.79 -19.50 -7.15
CA LEU A 223 16.93 -19.61 -8.32
C LEU A 223 17.62 -19.16 -9.63
N ALA A 224 18.76 -18.49 -9.54
CA ALA A 224 19.57 -18.11 -10.71
C ALA A 224 20.53 -19.22 -11.17
N ARG A 225 20.79 -20.26 -10.35
CA ARG A 225 21.73 -21.36 -10.68
C ARG A 225 21.24 -22.24 -11.83
N GLN A 226 19.94 -22.32 -12.04
CA GLN A 226 19.33 -23.13 -13.09
C GLN A 226 18.03 -22.49 -13.59
N PRO A 227 17.62 -22.75 -14.85
CA PRO A 227 16.32 -22.30 -15.34
C PRO A 227 15.18 -22.85 -14.46
N VAL A 228 14.31 -21.96 -13.99
CA VAL A 228 13.11 -22.35 -13.25
C VAL A 228 12.10 -22.99 -14.22
N PRO A 229 11.62 -24.22 -13.95
CA PRO A 229 10.58 -24.87 -14.74
C PRO A 229 9.33 -23.99 -14.83
N GLU A 230 8.82 -23.80 -16.05
CA GLU A 230 7.68 -22.90 -16.26
C GLU A 230 6.39 -23.38 -15.59
N THR A 231 6.27 -24.68 -15.31
CA THR A 231 5.15 -25.26 -14.55
C THR A 231 5.14 -24.81 -13.10
N LEU A 232 6.30 -24.59 -12.48
CA LEU A 232 6.39 -24.03 -11.13
C LEU A 232 6.00 -22.55 -11.13
N VAL A 233 6.38 -21.81 -12.17
CA VAL A 233 5.93 -20.41 -12.34
C VAL A 233 4.41 -20.37 -12.54
N ALA A 234 3.85 -21.21 -13.40
CA ALA A 234 2.41 -21.28 -13.63
C ALA A 234 1.62 -21.62 -12.35
N GLN A 235 2.17 -22.47 -11.48
CA GLN A 235 1.54 -22.88 -10.23
C GLN A 235 1.53 -21.76 -9.17
N TRP A 236 2.62 -21.00 -9.03
CA TRP A 236 2.80 -20.07 -7.92
C TRP A 236 2.71 -18.60 -8.30
N LEU A 237 2.89 -18.27 -9.57
CA LEU A 237 2.87 -16.92 -10.14
C LEU A 237 2.16 -16.94 -11.53
N PRO A 238 0.86 -17.23 -11.58
CA PRO A 238 0.14 -17.46 -12.85
C PRO A 238 0.12 -16.24 -13.78
N ASP A 239 0.06 -15.03 -13.22
CA ASP A 239 0.13 -13.77 -13.94
C ASP A 239 1.52 -13.52 -14.57
N VAL A 240 2.58 -13.76 -13.80
CA VAL A 240 3.97 -13.73 -14.29
C VAL A 240 4.17 -14.77 -15.40
N TYR A 241 3.63 -15.98 -15.23
CA TYR A 241 3.68 -17.02 -16.25
C TYR A 241 3.02 -16.56 -17.55
N ALA A 242 1.82 -15.99 -17.47
CA ALA A 242 1.12 -15.45 -18.63
C ALA A 242 1.95 -14.36 -19.33
N ALA A 243 2.55 -13.43 -18.58
CA ALA A 243 3.41 -12.39 -19.14
C ALA A 243 4.70 -12.95 -19.80
N CYS A 244 5.31 -13.98 -19.21
CA CYS A 244 6.47 -14.66 -19.79
C CYS A 244 6.09 -15.42 -21.08
N ARG A 245 4.93 -16.07 -21.11
CA ARG A 245 4.39 -16.78 -22.28
C ARG A 245 4.08 -15.83 -23.44
N ALA A 246 3.64 -14.62 -23.13
CA ALA A 246 3.42 -13.55 -24.11
C ALA A 246 4.72 -12.88 -24.60
N GLY A 247 5.89 -13.27 -24.07
CA GLY A 247 7.19 -12.69 -24.44
C GLY A 247 7.45 -11.28 -23.86
N GLY A 248 6.56 -10.78 -23.00
CA GLY A 248 6.64 -9.44 -22.43
C GLY A 248 7.48 -9.34 -21.13
N LEU A 249 7.93 -10.48 -20.58
CA LEU A 249 8.65 -10.54 -19.31
C LEU A 249 9.80 -11.55 -19.37
N ALA A 250 10.95 -11.15 -18.85
CA ALA A 250 12.12 -12.01 -18.72
C ALA A 250 11.85 -13.16 -17.72
N ARG A 251 12.41 -14.34 -17.98
CA ARG A 251 12.31 -15.53 -17.11
C ARG A 251 13.31 -15.46 -15.95
N GLU A 252 13.31 -14.34 -15.22
CA GLU A 252 14.21 -14.06 -14.11
C GLU A 252 13.43 -13.74 -12.82
N PRO A 253 13.72 -14.38 -11.68
CA PRO A 253 12.99 -14.16 -10.43
C PRO A 253 12.89 -12.69 -9.98
N ARG A 254 13.97 -11.91 -10.11
CA ARG A 254 13.95 -10.48 -9.78
C ARG A 254 13.02 -9.68 -10.73
N ALA A 255 12.90 -10.08 -11.99
CA ALA A 255 11.98 -9.46 -12.93
C ALA A 255 10.51 -9.76 -12.57
N TRP A 256 10.23 -10.97 -12.08
CA TRP A 256 8.89 -11.38 -11.66
C TRP A 256 8.39 -10.62 -10.43
N VAL A 257 9.26 -10.44 -9.42
CA VAL A 257 8.95 -9.60 -8.25
C VAL A 257 8.65 -8.16 -8.68
N ARG A 258 9.48 -7.58 -9.56
CA ARG A 258 9.23 -6.23 -10.09
C ARG A 258 7.94 -6.14 -10.91
N HIS A 259 7.58 -7.20 -11.63
CA HIS A 259 6.34 -7.26 -12.39
C HIS A 259 5.13 -7.15 -11.46
N ARG A 260 5.06 -7.98 -10.40
CA ARG A 260 3.98 -7.95 -9.40
C ARG A 260 3.80 -6.56 -8.77
N ILE A 261 4.90 -5.90 -8.40
CA ILE A 261 4.86 -4.53 -7.85
C ILE A 261 4.35 -3.54 -8.91
N ARG A 262 4.82 -3.67 -10.17
CA ARG A 262 4.40 -2.80 -11.27
C ARG A 262 2.94 -2.99 -11.65
N ASP A 263 2.36 -4.17 -11.47
CA ASP A 263 0.95 -4.41 -11.76
C ASP A 263 0.06 -3.62 -10.80
N VAL A 264 0.42 -3.58 -9.50
CA VAL A 264 -0.24 -2.68 -8.53
C VAL A 264 -0.12 -1.23 -8.99
N ILE A 265 1.08 -0.76 -9.33
CA ILE A 265 1.29 0.61 -9.84
C ILE A 265 0.46 0.88 -11.11
N ALA A 266 0.32 -0.13 -11.98
CA ALA A 266 -0.42 0.01 -13.22
C ALA A 266 -1.93 0.20 -12.98
N HIS A 267 -2.50 -0.33 -11.89
CA HIS A 267 -3.89 -0.08 -11.50
C HIS A 267 -4.09 1.42 -11.18
N TYR A 268 -3.21 2.00 -10.38
CA TYR A 268 -3.22 3.44 -10.08
C TYR A 268 -2.98 4.29 -11.33
N ALA A 269 -2.01 3.92 -12.16
CA ALA A 269 -1.71 4.64 -13.39
C ALA A 269 -2.94 4.70 -14.32
N ARG A 270 -3.63 3.57 -14.52
CA ARG A 270 -4.85 3.52 -15.34
C ARG A 270 -5.99 4.31 -14.72
N ALA A 271 -6.21 4.19 -13.41
CA ALA A 271 -7.20 4.97 -12.68
C ALA A 271 -6.96 6.49 -12.79
N CYS A 272 -5.70 6.91 -12.79
CA CYS A 272 -5.27 8.30 -12.99
C CYS A 272 -5.21 8.73 -14.47
N GLY A 273 -5.76 7.94 -15.40
CA GLY A 273 -5.83 8.29 -16.82
C GLY A 273 -4.52 8.13 -17.61
N MET A 274 -3.49 7.53 -17.02
CA MET A 274 -2.25 7.18 -17.73
C MET A 274 -2.46 5.85 -18.47
N GLN A 275 -3.15 5.90 -19.62
CA GLN A 275 -3.21 4.74 -20.50
C GLN A 275 -1.87 4.57 -21.24
N ARG A 276 -1.37 3.33 -21.34
CA ARG A 276 -0.39 3.01 -22.38
C ARG A 276 -1.07 3.24 -23.73
N PRO A 277 -0.42 3.90 -24.71
CA PRO A 277 -0.92 3.87 -26.08
C PRO A 277 -1.14 2.41 -26.49
N ALA A 278 -2.29 2.15 -27.11
CA ALA A 278 -2.61 0.86 -27.71
C ALA A 278 -1.59 0.49 -28.80
#